data_AF-A0A821B9J0-F1
#
_entry.id   AF-A0A821B9J0-F1
#
_cell.length_a   1.000
_cell.length_b   1.000
_cell.length_c   1.000
_cell.angle_alpha   90.00
_cell.angle_beta   90.00
_cell.angle_gamma   90.00
#
_symmetry.space_group_name_H-M   'P 1'
#
loop_
_entity.id
_entity.type
_entity.pdbx_description
1 polymer ?
#
loop_
_entity_poly.entity_id
_entity_poly.type
_entity_poly.pdbx_seq_one_letter_code
_entity_poly.pdbx_strand_id
1 'polypeptide(L)'
;MAYHSSFANSKFRLGNMALLPIRTRYSGPASVETSTENEDIIDEALKYFRANIFFRNYDIKHDADRTLIYLTLYIAECLRRLQKCQSRIQAQKELSALAISTFPIPGDADFPLNGM
;
A
#
# COMPACT_ATOMS: atom_id res chain seq x y z
N MET A 1 -7.29 0.88 19.00
CA MET A 1 -6.20 1.69 18.44
C MET A 1 -5.88 1.13 17.07
N ALA A 2 -5.49 1.96 16.10
CA ALA A 2 -5.13 1.49 14.76
C ALA A 2 -3.89 0.58 14.81
N TYR A 3 -3.77 -0.35 13.86
CA TYR A 3 -2.60 -1.21 13.74
C TYR A 3 -1.51 -0.48 12.95
N HIS A 4 -0.33 -0.38 13.55
CA HIS A 4 0.85 0.26 12.96
C HIS A 4 1.78 -0.76 12.34
N SER A 5 2.61 -0.30 11.39
CA SER A 5 3.60 -1.17 10.78
C SER A 5 4.66 -1.62 11.79
N SER A 6 5.04 -2.89 11.74
CA SER A 6 6.16 -3.44 12.52
C SER A 6 7.53 -3.08 11.93
N PHE A 7 7.58 -2.56 10.69
CA PHE A 7 8.81 -2.20 9.98
C PHE A 7 9.34 -0.79 10.34
N ALA A 8 9.34 -0.43 11.63
CA ALA A 8 9.65 0.93 12.09
C ALA A 8 11.03 1.46 11.69
N ASN A 9 12.02 0.58 11.48
CA ASN A 9 13.43 0.92 11.25
C ASN A 9 13.87 0.77 9.79
N SER A 10 13.11 1.29 8.83
CA SER A 10 13.58 1.33 7.44
C SER A 10 14.79 2.25 7.30
N LYS A 11 15.87 1.72 6.71
CA LYS A 11 17.08 2.50 6.37
C LYS A 11 16.89 3.37 5.14
N PHE A 12 16.02 2.96 4.22
CA PHE A 12 15.78 3.66 2.96
C PHE A 12 14.42 4.36 2.99
N ARG A 13 14.42 5.61 2.54
CA ARG A 13 13.24 6.49 2.53
C ARG A 13 13.18 7.21 1.20
N LEU A 14 11.96 7.38 0.68
CA LEU A 14 11.66 8.19 -0.50
C LEU A 14 10.71 9.30 -0.06
N GLY A 15 11.20 10.53 -0.03
CA GLY A 15 10.50 11.62 0.66
C GLY A 15 10.23 11.24 2.13
N ASN A 16 8.96 11.31 2.54
CA ASN A 16 8.54 10.97 3.90
C ASN A 16 8.04 9.52 4.05
N MET A 17 8.21 8.67 3.04
CA MET A 17 7.75 7.27 3.06
C MET A 17 8.92 6.30 3.20
N ALA A 18 8.70 5.19 3.91
CA ALA A 18 9.68 4.12 3.98
C ALA A 18 9.71 3.31 2.69
N LEU A 19 10.90 3.19 2.09
CA LEU A 19 11.16 2.27 0.97
C LEU A 19 11.57 0.92 1.55
N LEU A 20 10.59 0.02 1.65
CA LEU A 20 10.75 -1.31 2.24
C LEU A 20 10.99 -2.37 1.16
N PRO A 21 11.78 -3.41 1.44
CA PRO A 21 11.88 -4.57 0.56
C PRO A 21 10.51 -5.24 0.40
N ILE A 22 10.19 -5.67 -0.82
CA ILE A 22 8.94 -6.40 -1.12
C ILE A 22 9.21 -7.62 -1.96
N ARG A 23 8.36 -8.63 -1.82
CA ARG A 23 8.44 -9.84 -2.62
C ARG A 23 7.65 -9.65 -3.92
N THR A 24 8.37 -9.33 -4.99
CA THR A 24 7.74 -9.03 -6.29
C THR A 24 8.50 -9.69 -7.45
N ARG A 25 7.77 -9.99 -8.52
CA ARG A 25 8.32 -10.38 -9.84
C ARG A 25 8.36 -9.22 -10.82
N TYR A 26 7.82 -8.07 -10.43
CA TYR A 26 7.76 -6.86 -11.24
C TYR A 26 8.97 -5.97 -10.97
N SER A 27 9.53 -5.38 -12.01
CA SER A 27 10.63 -4.44 -11.90
C SER A 27 10.19 -3.17 -11.15
N GLY A 28 11.03 -2.69 -10.24
CA GLY A 28 10.77 -1.49 -9.46
C GLY A 28 11.98 -1.06 -8.63
N PRO A 29 11.90 0.11 -7.97
CA PRO A 29 13.01 0.67 -7.18
C PRO A 29 13.16 0.01 -5.79
N ALA A 30 12.17 -0.76 -5.34
CA ALA A 30 12.24 -1.46 -4.07
C ALA A 30 13.22 -2.63 -4.13
N SER A 31 13.98 -2.85 -3.05
CA SER A 31 14.81 -4.03 -2.93
C SER A 31 13.96 -5.30 -2.92
N VAL A 32 14.45 -6.36 -3.55
CA VAL A 32 13.73 -7.64 -3.59
C VAL A 32 13.94 -8.36 -2.26
N GLU A 33 12.83 -8.67 -1.57
CA GLU A 33 12.87 -9.59 -0.44
C GLU A 33 13.05 -11.03 -0.96
N THR A 34 14.12 -11.69 -0.52
CA THR A 34 14.52 -13.02 -1.02
C THR A 34 14.03 -14.15 -0.12
N SER A 35 13.72 -13.87 1.14
CA SER A 35 13.19 -14.86 2.08
C SER A 35 11.70 -15.06 1.88
N THR A 36 11.25 -16.28 1.61
CA THR A 36 9.82 -16.59 1.47
C THR A 36 9.07 -16.70 2.80
N GLU A 37 9.80 -16.75 3.92
CA GLU A 37 9.25 -16.91 5.27
C GLU A 37 8.94 -15.58 5.95
N ASN A 38 9.53 -14.48 5.49
CA ASN A 38 9.33 -13.16 6.09
C ASN A 38 8.07 -12.51 5.48
N GLU A 39 7.21 -11.96 6.34
CA GLU A 39 6.13 -11.06 5.91
C GLU A 39 6.75 -9.77 5.34
N ASP A 40 6.18 -9.23 4.27
CA ASP A 40 6.51 -7.89 3.77
C ASP A 40 5.42 -6.86 4.12
N ILE A 41 5.64 -5.59 3.76
CA ILE A 41 4.69 -4.51 4.04
C ILE A 41 3.34 -4.68 3.33
N ILE A 42 3.28 -5.41 2.22
CA ILE A 42 2.05 -5.68 1.48
C ILE A 42 1.25 -6.75 2.22
N ASP A 43 1.91 -7.80 2.70
CA ASP A 43 1.30 -8.83 3.55
C ASP A 43 0.73 -8.21 4.84
N GLU A 44 1.49 -7.30 5.48
CA GLU A 44 1.05 -6.55 6.66
C GLU A 44 -0.17 -5.66 6.35
N ALA A 45 -0.16 -4.96 5.22
CA ALA A 45 -1.29 -4.13 4.78
C ALA A 45 -2.56 -4.96 4.59
N LEU A 46 -2.47 -6.12 3.92
CA LEU A 46 -3.61 -7.02 3.72
C LEU A 46 -4.14 -7.59 5.05
N LYS A 47 -3.23 -7.95 5.96
CA LYS A 47 -3.53 -8.47 7.30
C LYS A 47 -4.27 -7.45 8.15
N TYR A 48 -3.83 -6.19 8.13
CA TYR A 48 -4.44 -5.11 8.93
C TYR A 48 -5.60 -4.41 8.24
N PHE A 49 -5.78 -4.55 6.92
CA PHE A 49 -6.77 -3.81 6.13
C PHE A 49 -8.17 -3.84 6.76
N ARG A 50 -8.68 -5.03 7.11
CA ARG A 50 -10.05 -5.19 7.65
C ARG A 50 -10.27 -4.43 8.95
N ALA A 51 -9.24 -4.28 9.77
CA ALA A 51 -9.34 -3.51 10.99
C ALA A 51 -9.09 -2.02 10.73
N ASN A 52 -8.03 -1.70 9.99
CA ASN A 52 -7.56 -0.34 9.77
C ASN A 52 -8.55 0.53 8.97
N ILE A 53 -9.30 -0.05 8.04
CA ILE A 53 -10.24 0.70 7.18
C ILE A 53 -11.40 1.37 7.95
N PHE A 54 -11.71 0.93 9.17
CA PHE A 54 -12.77 1.51 9.99
C PHE A 54 -12.33 2.71 10.83
N PHE A 55 -11.02 2.95 10.96
CA PHE A 55 -10.53 4.06 11.76
C PHE A 55 -10.59 5.37 10.95
N ARG A 56 -11.21 6.40 11.53
CA ARG A 56 -11.24 7.75 10.95
C ARG A 56 -9.94 8.52 11.14
N ASN A 57 -9.24 8.24 12.25
CA ASN A 57 -8.01 8.89 12.63
C ASN A 57 -6.90 7.83 12.72
N TYR A 58 -5.73 8.16 12.19
CA TYR A 58 -4.54 7.33 12.24
C TYR A 58 -3.36 8.22 12.65
N ASP A 59 -2.71 7.88 13.76
CA ASP A 59 -1.54 8.60 14.26
C ASP A 59 -0.28 8.06 13.57
N ILE A 60 0.58 8.91 13.02
CA ILE A 60 1.75 8.45 12.25
C ILE A 60 2.93 8.33 13.21
N LYS A 61 3.38 7.11 13.48
CA LYS A 61 4.51 6.86 14.40
C LYS A 61 5.85 6.80 13.70
N HIS A 62 5.89 6.26 12.49
CA HIS A 62 7.11 6.11 11.69
C HIS A 62 6.79 6.14 10.20
N ASP A 63 7.81 6.32 9.36
CA ASP A 63 7.65 6.47 7.91
C ASP A 63 7.04 5.22 7.23
N ALA A 64 7.15 4.03 7.86
CA ALA A 64 6.48 2.82 7.39
C ALA A 64 4.95 2.89 7.53
N ASP A 65 4.42 3.69 8.48
CA ASP A 65 2.98 3.89 8.60
C ASP A 65 2.41 4.63 7.39
N ARG A 66 3.16 5.59 6.83
CA ARG A 66 2.75 6.28 5.60
C ARG A 66 2.65 5.32 4.43
N THR A 67 3.61 4.40 4.29
CA THR A 67 3.56 3.31 3.30
C THR A 67 2.35 2.41 3.54
N LEU A 68 2.08 2.03 4.79
CA LEU A 68 0.93 1.20 5.17
C LEU A 68 -0.42 1.88 4.84
N ILE A 69 -0.52 3.19 5.08
CA ILE A 69 -1.72 3.98 4.77
C ILE A 69 -1.95 4.04 3.27
N TYR A 70 -0.90 4.28 2.47
CA TYR A 70 -1.01 4.29 1.02
C TYR A 70 -1.49 2.93 0.48
N LEU A 71 -0.93 1.84 0.99
CA LEU A 71 -1.37 0.49 0.64
C LEU A 71 -2.83 0.23 1.04
N THR A 72 -3.25 0.70 2.22
CA THR A 72 -4.63 0.58 2.69
C THR A 72 -5.61 1.28 1.74
N LEU A 73 -5.29 2.49 1.28
CA LEU A 73 -6.09 3.22 0.30
C LEU A 73 -6.11 2.51 -1.07
N TYR A 74 -4.97 2.00 -1.51
CA TYR A 74 -4.88 1.26 -2.76
C TYR A 74 -5.70 -0.05 -2.72
N ILE A 75 -5.70 -0.77 -1.61
CA ILE A 75 -6.56 -1.96 -1.42
C ILE A 75 -8.04 -1.57 -1.52
N ALA A 76 -8.44 -0.45 -0.93
CA ALA A 76 -9.82 0.04 -1.04
C ALA A 76 -10.21 0.38 -2.49
N GLU A 77 -9.31 0.97 -3.27
CA GLU A 77 -9.51 1.21 -4.71
C GLU A 77 -9.65 -0.11 -5.49
N CYS A 78 -8.75 -1.07 -5.24
CA CYS A 78 -8.83 -2.41 -5.83
C CYS A 78 -10.20 -3.06 -5.57
N LEU A 79 -10.67 -3.03 -4.32
CA LEU A 79 -11.97 -3.60 -3.94
C LEU A 79 -13.14 -2.90 -4.67
N ARG A 80 -13.08 -1.58 -4.83
CA ARG A 80 -14.11 -0.82 -5.56
C ARG A 80 -14.22 -1.24 -7.02
N ARG A 81 -13.08 -1.54 -7.67
CA ARG A 81 -13.07 -2.05 -9.04
C ARG A 81 -13.56 -3.50 -9.11
N LEU A 82 -13.07 -4.34 -8.19
CA LEU A 82 -13.45 -5.74 -8.08
C LEU A 82 -14.95 -5.93 -7.87
N GLN A 83 -15.64 -5.00 -7.20
CA GLN A 83 -17.09 -5.04 -6.99
C GLN A 83 -17.89 -5.18 -8.31
N LYS A 84 -17.36 -4.67 -9.42
CA LYS A 84 -18.02 -4.73 -10.75
C LYS A 84 -17.63 -5.96 -11.56
N CYS A 85 -16.64 -6.73 -11.11
CA CYS A 85 -16.13 -7.89 -11.84
C CYS A 85 -16.95 -9.14 -11.48
N GLN A 86 -17.29 -9.94 -12.49
CA GLN A 86 -18.06 -11.18 -12.31
C GLN A 86 -17.20 -12.44 -12.37
N SER A 87 -15.94 -12.32 -12.80
CA SER A 87 -15.00 -13.44 -12.90
C SER A 87 -13.59 -13.06 -12.46
N ARG A 88 -12.82 -14.06 -12.05
CA ARG A 88 -11.40 -13.89 -11.67
C ARG A 88 -10.55 -13.36 -12.82
N ILE A 89 -10.85 -13.78 -14.07
CA ILE A 89 -10.11 -13.33 -15.25
C ILE A 89 -10.36 -11.84 -15.50
N GLN A 90 -11.62 -11.40 -15.41
CA GLN A 90 -11.98 -10.00 -15.54
C GLN A 90 -11.35 -9.15 -14.42
N ALA A 91 -11.42 -9.64 -13.18
CA ALA A 91 -10.77 -9.01 -12.03
C ALA A 91 -9.26 -8.83 -12.24
N GLN A 92 -8.56 -9.88 -12.72
CA GLN A 92 -7.13 -9.81 -13.01
C GLN A 92 -6.82 -8.74 -14.05
N LYS A 93 -7.61 -8.67 -15.14
CA LYS A 93 -7.42 -7.67 -16.20
C LYS A 93 -7.64 -6.25 -15.67
N GLU A 94 -8.68 -6.04 -14.87
CA GLU A 94 -9.03 -4.74 -14.31
C GLU A 94 -7.96 -4.26 -13.31
N LEU A 95 -7.48 -5.14 -12.42
CA LEU A 95 -6.42 -4.79 -11.48
C LEU A 95 -5.07 -4.56 -12.17
N SER A 96 -4.75 -5.32 -13.23
CA SER A 96 -3.56 -5.05 -14.04
C SER A 96 -3.64 -3.67 -14.72
N ALA A 97 -4.82 -3.26 -15.18
CA ALA A 97 -5.02 -1.93 -15.74
C ALA A 97 -4.91 -0.82 -14.67
N LEU A 98 -5.46 -1.05 -13.48
CA LEU A 98 -5.33 -0.14 -12.34
C LEU A 98 -3.85 0.04 -11.93
N ALA A 99 -3.06 -1.04 -11.91
CA ALA A 99 -1.65 -0.99 -11.52
C ALA A 99 -0.76 -0.12 -12.43
N ILE A 100 -1.18 0.12 -13.68
CA ILE A 100 -0.46 0.95 -14.66
C ILE A 100 -1.07 2.36 -14.76
N SER A 101 -2.25 2.58 -14.18
CA SER A 101 -2.91 3.88 -14.22
C SER A 101 -2.14 4.94 -13.44
N THR A 102 -2.28 6.19 -13.86
CA THR A 102 -1.70 7.34 -13.17
C THR A 102 -2.51 7.66 -11.92
N PHE A 103 -1.80 7.83 -10.81
CA PHE A 103 -2.36 8.29 -9.54
C PHE A 103 -1.72 9.62 -9.18
N PRO A 104 -2.47 10.54 -8.53
CA PRO A 104 -1.85 11.72 -7.95
C PRO A 104 -0.86 11.30 -6.86
N ILE A 105 0.27 11.97 -6.80
CA ILE A 105 1.33 11.74 -5.81
C ILE A 105 1.43 12.90 -4.83
N PRO A 106 2.06 12.74 -3.64
CA PRO A 106 2.28 13.84 -2.71
C PRO A 106 2.87 15.08 -3.41
N GLY A 107 2.18 16.21 -3.30
CA GLY A 107 2.51 17.46 -4.01
C GLY A 107 1.58 17.80 -5.18
N ASP A 108 0.86 16.83 -5.74
CA ASP A 108 -0.15 17.08 -6.77
C ASP A 108 -1.41 17.69 -6.16
N ALA A 109 -2.08 18.60 -6.87
CA ALA A 109 -3.29 19.27 -6.39
C ALA A 109 -4.42 18.29 -6.01
N ASP A 110 -4.53 17.18 -6.75
CA ASP A 110 -5.57 16.17 -6.55
C ASP A 110 -5.17 15.08 -5.52
N PHE A 111 -4.01 15.19 -4.87
CA PHE A 111 -3.59 14.21 -3.87
C PHE A 111 -4.35 14.43 -2.54
N PRO A 112 -5.14 13.44 -2.07
CA PRO A 112 -6.06 13.63 -0.95
C PRO A 112 -5.37 13.79 0.41
N LEU A 113 -4.07 13.48 0.52
CA LEU A 113 -3.31 13.50 1.77
C LEU A 113 -2.19 14.56 1.79
N ASN A 114 -2.33 15.67 1.05
CA ASN A 114 -1.30 16.73 1.05
C ASN A 114 -1.08 17.42 2.41
N GLY A 115 -2.01 17.28 3.36
CA GLY A 115 -1.87 17.80 4.72
C GLY A 115 -1.21 16.84 5.71
N MET A 116 -0.67 15.71 5.24
CA MET A 116 -0.04 14.63 6.02
C MET A 116 1.48 14.78 6.17
#